data_AF-A0A0Q3WXN9-F1
#
_entry.id   AF-A0A0Q3WXN9-F1
#
_cell.length_a   1.000
_cell.length_b   1.000
_cell.length_c   1.000
_cell.angle_alpha   90.00
_cell.angle_beta   90.00
_cell.angle_gamma   90.00
#
_symmetry.space_group_name_H-M   'P 1'
#
loop_
_entity.id
_entity.type
_entity.pdbx_description
1 polymer ?
#
loop_
_entity_poly.entity_id
_entity_poly.type
_entity_poly.pdbx_seq_one_letter_code
_entity_poly.pdbx_strand_id
1 'polypeptide(L)'
;MSKVKKMTLTCVIIAITTLTSNIVYIPVGFAKIFPIQHMANVLTAVLLGPMYSVAQAFIVSLIRNMAGTGSIFAFPGSMIGAFLSGILFMKTKKLLWAFTGEVVGTGIIGAICCYPLATLILGQKAAVFGFIPAFIVSSFGGAVIGIIVLKVLLKNQALQGIIRKNSLFNREL
;
A
#
# COMPACT_ATOMS: atom_id res chain seq x y z
N MET A 1 0.00 -3.51 -21.08
CA MET A 1 1.46 -3.50 -20.80
C MET A 1 2.05 -4.86 -21.06
N SER A 2 3.24 -4.92 -21.64
CA SER A 2 4.04 -6.16 -21.61
C SER A 2 4.33 -6.56 -20.16
N LYS A 3 4.50 -7.87 -19.91
CA LYS A 3 4.85 -8.39 -18.58
C LYS A 3 6.12 -7.72 -18.03
N VAL A 4 7.12 -7.56 -18.89
CA VAL A 4 8.39 -6.87 -18.57
C VAL A 4 8.12 -5.45 -18.06
N LYS A 5 7.33 -4.64 -18.77
CA LYS A 5 7.06 -3.26 -18.35
C LYS A 5 6.35 -3.18 -16.99
N LYS A 6 5.42 -4.10 -16.70
CA LYS A 6 4.76 -4.17 -15.39
C LYS A 6 5.75 -4.53 -14.29
N MET A 7 6.60 -5.53 -14.53
CA MET A 7 7.65 -5.92 -13.59
C MET A 7 8.60 -4.75 -13.33
N THR A 8 9.12 -4.10 -14.38
CA THR A 8 10.02 -2.96 -14.23
C THR A 8 9.38 -1.84 -13.42
N LEU A 9 8.12 -1.47 -13.70
CA LEU A 9 7.44 -0.43 -12.92
C LEU A 9 7.24 -0.85 -11.46
N THR A 10 6.90 -2.12 -11.21
CA THR A 10 6.80 -2.67 -9.85
C THR A 10 8.15 -2.54 -9.12
N CYS A 11 9.25 -2.92 -9.77
CA CYS A 11 10.60 -2.81 -9.20
C CYS A 11 11.00 -1.36 -8.89
N VAL A 12 10.69 -0.42 -9.78
CA VAL A 12 10.93 1.01 -9.54
C VAL A 12 10.15 1.50 -8.32
N ILE A 13 8.86 1.15 -8.23
CA ILE A 13 8.03 1.50 -7.07
C ILE A 13 8.60 0.86 -5.79
N ILE A 14 8.99 -0.42 -5.83
CA ILE A 14 9.64 -1.11 -4.69
C ILE A 14 10.88 -0.34 -4.23
N ALA A 15 11.78 0.01 -5.15
CA ALA A 15 13.02 0.70 -4.83
C ALA A 15 12.76 2.06 -4.16
N ILE A 16 11.92 2.90 -4.77
CA ILE A 16 11.55 4.20 -4.23
C ILE A 16 10.92 4.05 -2.86
N THR A 17 9.93 3.16 -2.75
CA THR A 17 9.17 2.93 -1.49
C THR A 17 10.09 2.47 -0.38
N THR A 18 11.00 1.53 -0.66
CA THR A 18 11.94 0.99 0.33
C THR A 18 12.85 2.08 0.88
N LEU A 19 13.40 2.93 0.02
CA LEU A 19 14.31 4.02 0.42
C LEU A 19 13.58 5.12 1.22
N THR A 20 12.36 5.46 0.81
CA THR A 20 11.65 6.64 1.35
C THR A 20 10.73 6.32 2.53
N SER A 21 10.27 5.07 2.68
CA SER A 21 9.31 4.69 3.73
C SER A 21 9.83 4.84 5.16
N ASN A 22 11.14 4.94 5.35
CA ASN A 22 11.75 5.13 6.68
C ASN A 22 12.12 6.59 6.96
N ILE A 23 12.22 7.40 5.91
CA ILE A 23 12.64 8.80 5.97
C ILE A 23 11.42 9.70 6.15
N VAL A 24 10.35 9.41 5.41
CA VAL A 24 9.12 10.19 5.46
C VAL A 24 8.18 9.56 6.48
N TYR A 25 8.24 10.08 7.71
CA TYR A 25 7.24 9.78 8.73
C TYR A 25 6.61 11.06 9.27
N ILE A 26 5.32 11.00 9.53
CA ILE A 26 4.59 12.12 10.16
C ILE A 26 4.30 11.70 11.60
N PRO A 27 4.88 12.38 12.60
CA PRO A 27 4.54 12.13 13.99
C PRO A 27 3.12 12.65 14.26
N VAL A 28 2.21 11.75 14.64
CA VAL A 28 0.85 12.11 15.06
C VAL A 28 0.60 11.51 16.43
N GLY A 29 0.64 12.37 17.45
CA GLY A 29 0.62 11.96 18.85
C GLY A 29 1.79 11.04 19.18
N PHE A 30 1.50 9.86 19.74
CA PHE A 30 2.50 8.85 20.08
C PHE A 30 2.85 7.90 18.91
N ALA A 31 2.21 8.05 17.75
CA ALA A 31 2.40 7.18 16.59
C ALA A 31 3.22 7.85 15.49
N LYS A 32 4.09 7.08 14.84
CA LYS A 32 4.76 7.48 13.59
C LYS A 32 3.96 6.92 12.42
N ILE A 33 3.43 7.80 11.58
CA ILE A 33 2.73 7.43 10.35
C ILE A 33 3.74 7.28 9.23
N PHE A 34 3.67 6.19 8.48
CA PHE A 34 4.55 5.90 7.35
C PHE A 34 3.73 5.89 6.04
N PRO A 35 3.36 7.06 5.50
CA PRO A 35 2.34 7.16 4.46
C PRO A 35 2.81 6.62 3.11
N ILE A 36 4.13 6.55 2.87
CA ILE A 36 4.69 6.20 1.57
C ILE A 36 4.37 4.76 1.17
N GLN A 37 4.40 3.82 2.11
CA GLN A 37 4.11 2.42 1.81
C GLN A 37 2.65 2.23 1.38
N HIS A 38 1.71 2.84 2.10
CA HIS A 38 0.28 2.76 1.77
C HIS A 38 -0.04 3.51 0.47
N MET A 39 0.62 4.64 0.22
CA MET A 39 0.57 5.36 -1.06
C MET A 39 1.01 4.45 -2.21
N ALA A 40 2.16 3.76 -2.05
CA ALA A 40 2.70 2.84 -3.05
C ALA A 40 1.78 1.64 -3.29
N ASN A 41 1.16 1.08 -2.24
CA ASN A 41 0.20 0.00 -2.36
C ASN A 41 -0.97 0.41 -3.26
N VAL A 42 -1.58 1.58 -2.99
CA VAL A 42 -2.72 2.11 -3.79
C VAL A 42 -2.29 2.40 -5.24
N LEU A 43 -1.12 3.01 -5.44
CA LEU A 43 -0.57 3.26 -6.78
C LEU A 43 -0.39 1.96 -7.57
N THR A 44 0.27 0.97 -6.97
CA THR A 44 0.56 -0.31 -7.61
C THR A 44 -0.72 -1.10 -7.86
N ALA A 45 -1.66 -1.07 -6.91
CA ALA A 45 -2.98 -1.70 -7.04
C ALA A 45 -3.76 -1.15 -8.23
N VAL A 46 -3.78 0.18 -8.39
CA VAL A 46 -4.51 0.86 -9.47
C VAL A 46 -3.82 0.69 -10.82
N LEU A 47 -2.49 0.82 -10.87
CA LEU A 47 -1.74 0.81 -12.13
C LEU A 47 -1.44 -0.60 -12.66
N LEU A 48 -1.15 -1.54 -11.76
CA LEU A 48 -0.60 -2.86 -12.11
C LEU A 48 -1.50 -4.03 -11.73
N GLY A 49 -2.42 -3.83 -10.78
CA GLY A 49 -3.39 -4.81 -10.32
C GLY A 49 -2.97 -5.58 -9.06
N PRO A 50 -3.85 -6.46 -8.55
CA PRO A 50 -3.72 -7.06 -7.22
C PRO A 50 -2.43 -7.87 -7.05
N MET A 51 -2.08 -8.74 -8.01
CA MET A 51 -0.89 -9.60 -7.88
C MET A 51 0.42 -8.81 -7.78
N TYR A 52 0.59 -7.77 -8.59
CA TYR A 52 1.77 -6.92 -8.54
C TYR A 52 1.81 -6.06 -7.28
N SER A 53 0.65 -5.59 -6.80
CA SER A 53 0.57 -4.82 -5.55
C SER A 53 0.93 -5.67 -4.32
N VAL A 54 0.50 -6.94 -4.26
CA VAL A 54 0.88 -7.85 -3.17
C VAL A 54 2.37 -8.18 -3.24
N ALA A 55 2.90 -8.47 -4.43
CA ALA A 55 4.32 -8.71 -4.61
C ALA A 55 5.16 -7.50 -4.19
N GLN A 56 4.75 -6.28 -4.58
CA GLN A 56 5.39 -5.05 -4.14
C GLN A 56 5.35 -4.88 -2.63
N ALA A 57 4.18 -5.05 -2.00
CA ALA A 57 4.02 -4.93 -0.54
C ALA A 57 4.90 -5.93 0.21
N PHE A 58 4.95 -7.18 -0.27
CA PHE A 58 5.80 -8.22 0.29
C PHE A 58 7.29 -7.88 0.17
N ILE A 59 7.76 -7.53 -1.04
CA ILE A 59 9.19 -7.27 -1.28
C ILE A 59 9.66 -6.04 -0.51
N VAL A 60 8.87 -4.95 -0.48
CA VAL A 60 9.19 -3.77 0.34
C VAL A 60 9.28 -4.14 1.82
N SER A 61 8.31 -4.91 2.32
CA SER A 61 8.33 -5.35 3.73
C SER A 61 9.53 -6.23 4.03
N LEU A 62 9.88 -7.15 3.13
CA LEU A 62 11.05 -8.02 3.25
C LEU A 62 12.34 -7.21 3.30
N ILE A 63 12.59 -6.35 2.32
CA ILE A 63 13.83 -5.56 2.26
C ILE A 63 13.94 -4.65 3.48
N ARG A 64 12.85 -3.97 3.89
CA ARG A 64 12.88 -3.10 5.07
C ARG A 64 13.17 -3.87 6.35
N ASN A 65 12.60 -5.06 6.53
CA ASN A 65 12.88 -5.92 7.69
C ASN A 65 14.34 -6.39 7.68
N MET A 66 14.87 -6.84 6.54
CA MET A 66 16.29 -7.21 6.41
C MET A 66 17.23 -6.04 6.69
N ALA A 67 16.85 -4.83 6.29
CA ALA A 67 17.60 -3.59 6.54
C ALA A 67 17.43 -3.05 7.97
N GLY A 68 16.67 -3.72 8.86
CA GLY A 68 16.45 -3.28 10.24
C GLY A 68 15.57 -2.02 10.40
N THR A 69 14.91 -1.59 9.33
CA THR A 69 14.06 -0.38 9.31
C THR A 69 12.56 -0.67 9.26
N GLY A 70 12.21 -1.92 8.97
CA GLY A 70 10.85 -2.43 8.95
C GLY A 70 10.43 -3.08 10.27
N SER A 71 9.20 -3.57 10.28
CA SER A 71 8.66 -4.41 11.35
C SER A 71 8.00 -5.64 10.75
N ILE A 72 8.00 -6.76 11.48
CA ILE A 72 7.32 -7.99 11.06
C ILE A 72 5.80 -7.78 10.90
N PHE A 73 5.24 -6.77 11.57
CA PHE A 73 3.83 -6.37 11.41
C PHE A 73 3.53 -5.73 10.05
N ALA A 74 4.55 -5.30 9.29
CA ALA A 74 4.37 -4.72 7.97
C ALA A 74 3.89 -5.74 6.93
N PHE A 75 4.20 -7.03 7.09
CA PHE A 75 3.81 -8.09 6.15
C PHE A 75 2.28 -8.25 6.05
N PRO A 76 1.56 -8.71 7.10
CA PRO A 76 0.12 -8.93 7.00
C PRO A 76 -0.63 -7.64 6.67
N GLY A 77 -0.27 -6.53 7.33
CA GLY A 77 -0.87 -5.22 7.11
C GLY A 77 -0.81 -4.77 5.67
N SER A 78 0.40 -4.66 5.12
CA SER A 78 0.60 -4.11 3.78
C SER A 78 0.11 -5.05 2.68
N MET A 79 0.28 -6.37 2.84
CA MET A 79 -0.10 -7.32 1.81
C MET A 79 -1.63 -7.42 1.68
N ILE A 80 -2.35 -7.45 2.80
CA ILE A 80 -3.82 -7.51 2.81
C ILE A 80 -4.42 -6.19 2.27
N GLY A 81 -3.89 -5.04 2.70
CA GLY A 81 -4.27 -3.73 2.16
C GLY A 81 -4.09 -3.63 0.65
N ALA A 82 -2.88 -3.94 0.17
CA ALA A 82 -2.56 -3.92 -1.26
C ALA A 82 -3.47 -4.87 -2.05
N PHE A 83 -3.69 -6.08 -1.55
CA PHE A 83 -4.59 -7.05 -2.18
C PHE A 83 -6.02 -6.52 -2.29
N LEU A 84 -6.60 -6.04 -1.18
CA LEU A 84 -7.98 -5.53 -1.16
C LEU A 84 -8.13 -4.26 -1.99
N SER A 85 -7.16 -3.36 -1.93
CA SER A 85 -7.08 -2.18 -2.80
C SER A 85 -7.12 -2.58 -4.27
N GLY A 86 -6.29 -3.56 -4.65
CA GLY A 86 -6.21 -4.09 -6.01
C GLY A 86 -7.49 -4.79 -6.47
N ILE A 87 -8.10 -5.64 -5.63
CA ILE A 87 -9.34 -6.37 -5.96
C ILE A 87 -10.53 -5.42 -6.06
N LEU A 88 -10.72 -4.53 -5.09
CA LEU A 88 -11.84 -3.61 -5.06
C LEU A 88 -11.75 -2.62 -6.22
N PHE A 89 -10.56 -2.11 -6.52
CA PHE A 89 -10.35 -1.32 -7.72
C PHE A 89 -10.59 -2.16 -8.99
N MET A 90 -10.07 -3.38 -9.07
CA MET A 90 -10.30 -4.25 -10.22
C MET A 90 -11.79 -4.53 -10.46
N LYS A 91 -12.62 -4.66 -9.43
CA LYS A 91 -14.06 -4.92 -9.63
C LYS A 91 -14.85 -3.65 -9.96
N THR A 92 -14.55 -2.55 -9.30
CA THR A 92 -15.38 -1.33 -9.37
C THR A 92 -14.83 -0.25 -10.32
N LYS A 93 -13.51 -0.30 -10.57
CA LYS A 93 -12.61 0.71 -11.14
C LYS A 93 -12.80 2.15 -10.65
N LYS A 94 -13.31 2.35 -9.42
CA LYS A 94 -13.34 3.69 -8.82
C LYS A 94 -12.19 3.81 -7.82
N LEU A 95 -11.47 4.93 -7.86
CA LEU A 95 -10.33 5.18 -6.96
C LEU A 95 -10.73 5.11 -5.48
N LEU A 96 -11.96 5.53 -5.14
CA LEU A 96 -12.48 5.46 -3.78
C LEU A 96 -12.49 4.03 -3.22
N TRP A 97 -12.73 3.02 -4.06
CA TRP A 97 -12.71 1.62 -3.66
C TRP A 97 -11.28 1.09 -3.47
N ALA A 98 -10.30 1.61 -4.22
CA ALA A 98 -8.88 1.33 -3.98
C ALA A 98 -8.44 1.86 -2.60
N PHE A 99 -8.85 3.10 -2.28
CA PHE A 99 -8.61 3.71 -0.98
C PHE A 99 -9.26 2.93 0.16
N THR A 100 -10.54 2.58 -0.01
CA THR A 100 -11.28 1.82 1.01
C THR A 100 -10.61 0.46 1.26
N GLY A 101 -10.14 -0.20 0.19
CA GLY A 101 -9.41 -1.45 0.30
C GLY A 101 -8.12 -1.35 1.10
N GLU A 102 -7.34 -0.28 0.92
CA GLU A 102 -6.12 -0.05 1.70
C GLU A 102 -6.43 0.24 3.18
N VAL A 103 -7.38 1.13 3.45
CA VAL A 103 -7.72 1.53 4.82
C VAL A 103 -8.33 0.38 5.60
N VAL A 104 -9.29 -0.34 5.02
CA VAL A 104 -9.91 -1.51 5.67
C VAL A 104 -8.93 -2.67 5.73
N GLY A 105 -8.20 -2.92 4.65
CA GLY A 105 -7.30 -4.06 4.53
C GLY A 105 -6.08 -3.95 5.43
N THR A 106 -5.42 -2.79 5.49
CA THR A 106 -4.28 -2.61 6.40
C THR A 106 -4.73 -2.19 7.79
N GLY A 107 -5.62 -1.20 7.89
CA GLY A 107 -6.03 -0.60 9.16
C GLY A 107 -6.80 -1.52 10.08
N ILE A 108 -7.67 -2.37 9.53
CA ILE A 108 -8.55 -3.25 10.31
C ILE A 108 -8.09 -4.70 10.19
N ILE A 109 -8.20 -5.28 9.00
CA ILE A 109 -7.96 -6.72 8.81
C ILE A 109 -6.49 -7.04 9.07
N GLY A 110 -5.60 -6.25 8.48
CA GLY A 110 -4.15 -6.37 8.63
C GLY A 110 -3.69 -6.22 10.07
N ALA A 111 -4.20 -5.21 10.78
CA ALA A 111 -3.91 -5.00 12.19
C ALA A 111 -4.43 -6.14 13.08
N ILE A 112 -5.59 -6.72 12.78
CA ILE A 112 -6.10 -7.92 13.46
C ILE A 112 -5.22 -9.14 13.15
N CYS A 113 -4.79 -9.30 11.90
CA CYS A 113 -3.86 -10.37 11.50
C CYS A 113 -2.46 -10.21 12.11
N CYS A 114 -2.10 -9.02 12.61
CA CYS A 114 -0.90 -8.83 13.43
C CYS A 114 -1.06 -9.39 14.86
N TYR A 115 -2.27 -9.68 15.34
CA TYR A 115 -2.51 -10.14 16.71
C TYR A 115 -1.73 -11.42 17.06
N PRO A 116 -1.79 -12.51 16.27
CA PRO A 116 -1.05 -13.73 16.59
C PRO A 116 0.46 -13.47 16.66
N LEU A 117 0.99 -12.69 15.72
CA LEU A 117 2.40 -12.30 15.67
C LEU A 117 2.78 -11.46 16.89
N ALA A 118 1.94 -10.50 17.28
CA ALA A 118 2.19 -9.65 18.44
C ALA A 118 2.15 -10.46 19.75
N THR A 119 1.22 -11.40 19.88
CA THR A 119 1.15 -12.27 21.05
C THR A 119 2.34 -13.22 21.17
N LEU A 120 2.83 -13.76 20.05
CA LEU A 120 3.99 -14.65 20.02
C LEU A 120 5.30 -13.92 20.32
N ILE A 121 5.46 -12.69 19.83
CA ILE A 121 6.74 -11.97 19.88
C ILE A 121 6.81 -11.03 21.08
N LEU A 122 5.73 -10.31 21.40
CA LEU A 122 5.71 -9.27 22.43
C LEU A 122 5.03 -9.72 23.73
N GLY A 123 4.38 -10.89 23.76
CA GLY A 123 3.75 -11.46 24.96
C GLY A 123 2.57 -10.68 25.54
N GLN A 124 2.17 -9.54 24.93
CA GLN A 124 1.12 -8.67 25.46
C GLN A 124 -0.07 -8.55 24.50
N LYS A 125 -1.24 -9.00 24.98
CA LYS A 125 -2.52 -8.85 24.27
C LYS A 125 -2.92 -7.38 24.06
N ALA A 126 -2.44 -6.48 24.91
CA ALA A 126 -2.74 -5.05 24.87
C ALA A 126 -2.13 -4.31 23.65
N ALA A 127 -1.09 -4.87 23.02
CA ALA A 127 -0.42 -4.24 21.88
C ALA A 127 -1.34 -4.04 20.67
N VAL A 128 -2.36 -4.90 20.50
CA VAL A 128 -3.24 -4.88 19.33
C VAL A 128 -4.23 -3.72 19.35
N PHE A 129 -4.69 -3.32 20.53
CA PHE A 129 -5.52 -2.13 20.68
C PHE A 129 -4.77 -0.85 20.35
N GLY A 130 -3.43 -0.84 20.49
CA GLY A 130 -2.58 0.26 20.03
C GLY A 130 -2.28 0.23 18.53
N PHE A 131 -2.13 -0.96 17.94
CA PHE A 131 -1.80 -1.10 16.52
C PHE A 131 -2.94 -0.71 15.58
N ILE A 132 -4.20 -1.04 15.91
CA ILE A 132 -5.34 -0.75 15.03
C ILE A 132 -5.47 0.76 14.74
N PRO A 133 -5.54 1.67 15.75
CA PRO A 133 -5.60 3.11 15.49
C PRO A 133 -4.40 3.62 14.69
N ALA A 134 -3.18 3.15 15.02
CA ALA A 134 -1.97 3.57 14.32
C ALA A 134 -1.99 3.15 12.84
N PHE A 135 -2.42 1.92 12.55
CA PHE A 135 -2.49 1.40 11.18
C PHE A 135 -3.61 2.09 10.38
N ILE A 136 -4.75 2.39 11.00
CA ILE A 136 -5.85 3.14 10.35
C ILE A 136 -5.37 4.54 9.98
N VAL A 137 -4.79 5.29 10.91
CA VAL A 137 -4.35 6.67 10.64
C VAL A 137 -3.25 6.68 9.58
N SER A 138 -2.30 5.74 9.65
CA SER A 138 -1.21 5.64 8.67
C SER A 138 -1.71 5.26 7.27
N SER A 139 -2.56 4.24 7.18
CA SER A 139 -3.13 3.79 5.91
C SER A 139 -4.06 4.83 5.29
N PHE A 140 -4.85 5.53 6.10
CA PHE A 140 -5.70 6.63 5.65
C PHE A 140 -4.86 7.74 5.02
N GLY A 141 -3.84 8.25 5.74
CA GLY A 141 -2.99 9.33 5.25
C GLY A 141 -2.28 8.96 3.95
N GLY A 142 -1.67 7.78 3.91
CA GLY A 142 -0.99 7.31 2.70
C GLY A 142 -1.93 7.02 1.54
N ALA A 143 -3.13 6.49 1.79
CA ALA A 143 -4.12 6.23 0.74
C ALA A 143 -4.70 7.54 0.16
N VAL A 144 -4.90 8.58 0.98
CA VAL A 144 -5.27 9.92 0.49
C VAL A 144 -4.20 10.46 -0.45
N ILE A 145 -2.93 10.41 -0.04
CA ILE A 145 -1.81 10.85 -0.87
C ILE A 145 -1.76 10.03 -2.16
N GLY A 146 -1.95 8.72 -2.09
CA GLY A 146 -1.98 7.82 -3.25
C GLY A 146 -3.05 8.21 -4.27
N ILE A 147 -4.27 8.53 -3.81
CA ILE A 147 -5.33 9.02 -4.69
C ILE A 147 -4.96 10.36 -5.32
N ILE A 148 -4.41 11.31 -4.55
CA ILE A 148 -4.03 12.63 -5.08
C ILE A 148 -2.98 12.47 -6.17
N VAL A 149 -1.93 11.71 -5.91
CA VAL A 149 -0.86 11.42 -6.88
C VAL A 149 -1.44 10.75 -8.12
N LEU A 150 -2.32 9.75 -7.96
CA LEU A 150 -3.00 9.11 -9.09
C LEU A 150 -3.81 10.10 -9.91
N LYS A 151 -4.61 10.97 -9.28
CA LYS A 151 -5.41 11.98 -9.99
C LYS A 151 -4.52 12.95 -10.78
N VAL A 152 -3.40 13.38 -10.21
CA VAL A 152 -2.44 14.27 -10.90
C VAL A 152 -1.81 13.56 -12.10
N LEU A 153 -1.32 12.32 -11.91
CA LEU A 153 -0.74 11.51 -12.99
C LEU A 153 -1.76 11.23 -14.10
N LEU A 154 -3.01 10.95 -13.73
CA LEU A 154 -4.11 10.70 -14.64
C LEU A 154 -4.67 11.96 -15.27
N LYS A 155 -4.33 13.18 -14.82
CA LYS A 155 -4.77 14.42 -15.49
C LYS A 155 -3.83 14.83 -16.62
N ASN A 156 -2.58 14.35 -16.60
CA ASN A 156 -1.61 14.63 -17.64
C ASN A 156 -1.86 13.74 -18.87
N GLN A 157 -2.24 14.34 -20.01
CA GLN A 157 -2.64 13.59 -21.22
C GLN A 157 -1.56 12.66 -21.78
N ALA A 158 -0.28 12.99 -21.63
CA ALA A 158 0.83 12.13 -22.05
C ALA A 158 0.89 10.84 -21.20
N LEU A 159 0.64 10.97 -19.90
CA LEU A 159 0.58 9.84 -18.98
C LEU A 159 -0.75 9.09 -19.06
N GLN A 160 -1.86 9.77 -19.34
CA GLN A 160 -3.14 9.14 -19.66
C GLN A 160 -3.00 8.17 -20.82
N GLY A 161 -2.37 8.55 -21.93
CA GLY A 161 -2.16 7.63 -23.06
C GLY A 161 -1.35 6.39 -22.68
N ILE A 162 -0.31 6.56 -21.85
CA ILE A 162 0.57 5.48 -21.40
C ILE A 162 -0.09 4.59 -20.34
N ILE A 163 -1.01 5.11 -19.53
CA ILE A 163 -1.75 4.36 -18.52
C ILE A 163 -3.00 3.72 -19.15
N ARG A 164 -3.72 4.41 -20.03
CA ARG A 164 -4.96 3.94 -20.68
C ARG A 164 -4.72 2.84 -21.71
N LYS A 165 -3.61 2.88 -22.47
CA LYS A 165 -3.23 1.84 -23.45
C LYS A 165 -2.69 0.56 -22.80
N ASN A 166 -2.60 0.50 -21.47
CA ASN A 166 -1.60 -0.32 -20.79
C ASN A 166 -2.07 -0.85 -19.42
N SER A 167 -2.98 -0.13 -18.78
CA SER A 167 -3.87 -0.57 -17.70
C SER A 167 -4.73 -1.73 -18.19
N LEU A 168 -4.92 -2.75 -17.35
CA LEU A 168 -5.85 -3.86 -17.61
C LEU A 168 -7.30 -3.39 -17.71
N PHE A 169 -7.58 -2.14 -17.32
CA PHE A 169 -8.92 -1.61 -17.24
C PHE A 169 -9.07 -0.44 -18.18
N ASN A 170 -9.63 -0.78 -19.33
CA ASN A 170 -10.30 0.12 -20.25
C ASN A 170 -11.23 1.04 -19.43
N ARG A 171 -10.90 2.32 -19.27
CA ARG A 171 -11.81 3.29 -18.68
C ARG A 171 -11.62 4.70 -19.22
N GLU A 172 -12.77 5.28 -19.52
CA GLU A 172 -13.14 6.67 -19.22
C GLU A 172 -13.18 6.83 -17.70
N LEU A 173 -12.42 7.81 -17.21
CA LEU A 173 -12.28 8.20 -15.82
C LEU A 173 -12.84 9.62 -15.67
#